data_AF-A0A8H3F1N7-F1
#
_entry.id   AF-A0A8H3F1N7-F1
#
_cell.length_a   1.000
_cell.length_b   1.000
_cell.length_c   1.000
_cell.angle_alpha   90.00
_cell.angle_beta   90.00
_cell.angle_gamma   90.00
#
_symmetry.space_group_name_H-M   'P 1'
#
loop_
_entity.id
_entity.type
_entity.pdbx_description
1 polymer ?
#
loop_
_entity_poly.entity_id
_entity_poly.type
_entity_poly.pdbx_seq_one_letter_code
_entity_poly.pdbx_strand_id
1 'polypeptide(L)'
;MPSSPTSTQRAPKPEPSTAFPSSSAKVDPLEAKKVTDYDIKAALQAKIAALETQIRETEEKQREVHGQLKTKDAQATVKAHIKLLHDYNEIRDVGQGLMGIIADSRGVRVKHVYQDFDVGEGD
;
A
#
# COMPACT_ATOMS: atom_id res chain seq x y z
N MET A 1 50.31 -47.66 -4.42
CA MET A 1 50.85 -48.87 -5.08
C MET A 1 49.74 -49.91 -5.08
N PRO A 2 49.49 -50.68 -6.16
CA PRO A 2 49.92 -50.44 -7.55
C PRO A 2 48.93 -50.96 -8.65
N SER A 3 49.23 -50.59 -9.90
CA SER A 3 49.07 -51.38 -11.15
C SER A 3 47.69 -51.62 -11.80
N SER A 4 47.38 -50.82 -12.82
CA SER A 4 47.38 -51.08 -14.29
C SER A 4 47.38 -52.55 -14.83
N PRO A 5 47.38 -52.86 -16.17
CA PRO A 5 47.30 -52.03 -17.40
C PRO A 5 46.59 -52.70 -18.64
N THR A 6 46.73 -52.08 -19.83
CA THR A 6 46.85 -52.71 -21.19
C THR A 6 45.52 -53.10 -21.87
N SER A 7 45.24 -52.88 -23.17
CA SER A 7 45.99 -52.75 -24.43
C SER A 7 44.99 -52.21 -25.47
N THR A 8 45.29 -51.43 -26.51
CA THR A 8 46.21 -51.73 -27.62
C THR A 8 46.29 -50.48 -28.52
N GLN A 9 47.53 -50.14 -28.86
CA GLN A 9 48.01 -49.27 -29.94
C GLN A 9 47.21 -49.36 -31.25
N ARG A 10 47.13 -48.25 -32.00
CA ARG A 10 47.99 -48.01 -33.18
C ARG A 10 47.81 -46.61 -33.78
N ALA A 11 48.89 -45.84 -33.80
CA ALA A 11 49.16 -44.81 -34.82
C ALA A 11 50.53 -45.15 -35.44
N PRO A 12 50.80 -44.79 -36.70
CA PRO A 12 51.56 -43.54 -36.92
C PRO A 12 51.19 -42.70 -38.17
N LYS A 13 51.52 -41.42 -38.03
CA LYS A 13 51.52 -40.14 -38.81
C LYS A 13 52.43 -40.15 -40.09
N PRO A 14 52.63 -39.08 -40.94
CA PRO A 14 52.01 -37.74 -41.20
C PRO A 14 51.50 -37.55 -42.66
N GLU A 15 50.74 -36.50 -43.05
CA GLU A 15 51.26 -35.25 -43.68
C GLU A 15 50.13 -34.25 -44.07
N PRO A 16 50.44 -32.97 -44.39
CA PRO A 16 49.66 -31.80 -44.03
C PRO A 16 48.79 -31.26 -45.17
N SER A 17 47.59 -30.76 -44.86
CA SER A 17 46.94 -29.78 -45.73
C SER A 17 45.89 -28.98 -44.99
N THR A 18 46.26 -27.74 -44.70
CA THR A 18 45.43 -26.53 -44.76
C THR A 18 43.92 -26.69 -44.59
N ALA A 19 43.39 -26.13 -43.51
CA ALA A 19 42.55 -24.94 -43.57
C ALA A 19 41.85 -24.77 -42.22
N PHE A 20 42.22 -23.72 -41.49
CA PHE A 20 41.29 -23.11 -40.54
C PHE A 20 40.29 -22.28 -41.34
N PRO A 21 38.98 -22.56 -41.31
CA PRO A 21 38.01 -21.50 -41.41
C PRO A 21 37.77 -21.00 -39.99
N SER A 22 38.48 -19.92 -39.65
CA SER A 22 38.01 -18.94 -38.67
C SER A 22 36.64 -18.44 -39.14
N SER A 23 35.56 -19.14 -38.79
CA SER A 23 34.21 -18.60 -38.91
C SER A 23 34.01 -17.62 -37.77
N SER A 24 34.47 -16.40 -38.02
CA SER A 24 34.05 -15.23 -37.25
C SER A 24 32.54 -15.08 -37.51
N ALA A 25 31.74 -15.66 -36.62
CA ALA A 25 30.31 -15.41 -36.51
C ALA A 25 30.14 -13.94 -36.09
N LYS A 26 30.26 -13.03 -37.06
CA LYS A 26 29.77 -11.67 -36.96
C LYS A 26 28.26 -11.77 -36.92
N VAL A 27 27.70 -11.85 -35.72
CA VAL A 27 26.28 -11.60 -35.49
C VAL A 27 26.01 -10.18 -35.94
N ASP A 28 25.21 -10.04 -36.99
CA ASP A 28 24.85 -8.75 -37.57
C ASP A 28 24.23 -7.85 -36.48
N PRO A 29 24.74 -6.62 -36.26
CA PRO A 29 24.25 -5.72 -35.22
C PRO A 29 22.76 -5.35 -35.36
N LEU A 30 22.19 -5.50 -36.55
CA LEU A 30 20.79 -5.23 -36.83
C LEU A 30 19.84 -6.31 -36.31
N GLU A 31 20.25 -7.58 -36.29
CA GLU A 31 19.44 -8.66 -35.72
C GLU A 31 19.46 -8.60 -34.19
N ALA A 32 20.63 -8.36 -33.59
CA ALA A 32 20.77 -8.17 -32.15
C ALA A 32 19.89 -7.01 -31.63
N LYS A 33 19.80 -5.90 -32.38
CA LYS A 33 19.01 -4.73 -31.99
C LYS A 33 17.49 -4.94 -32.10
N LYS A 34 17.04 -5.73 -33.09
CA LYS A 34 15.61 -6.08 -33.23
C LYS A 34 15.13 -7.06 -32.16
N VAL A 35 16.00 -8.01 -31.78
CA VAL A 35 15.72 -8.95 -30.69
C VAL A 35 15.59 -8.19 -29.37
N THR A 36 16.50 -7.26 -29.07
CA THR A 36 16.40 -6.43 -27.85
C THR A 36 15.16 -5.53 -27.84
N ASP A 37 14.78 -4.93 -28.98
CA ASP A 37 13.57 -4.09 -29.06
C ASP A 37 12.29 -4.92 -28.87
N TYR A 38 12.27 -6.16 -29.37
CA TYR A 38 11.15 -7.08 -29.16
C TYR A 38 11.03 -7.52 -27.70
N ASP A 39 12.16 -7.83 -27.07
CA ASP A 39 12.22 -8.21 -25.65
C ASP A 39 11.82 -7.04 -24.73
N ILE A 40 12.25 -5.82 -25.07
CA ILE A 40 11.83 -4.60 -24.36
C ILE A 40 10.33 -4.35 -24.53
N LYS A 41 9.79 -4.55 -25.74
CA LYS A 41 8.35 -4.43 -26.00
C LYS A 41 7.54 -5.46 -25.22
N ALA A 42 7.99 -6.71 -25.19
CA ALA A 42 7.35 -7.79 -24.44
C ALA A 42 7.38 -7.51 -22.92
N ALA A 43 8.52 -7.04 -22.39
CA ALA A 43 8.66 -6.65 -20.99
C ALA A 43 7.73 -5.47 -20.63
N LEU A 44 7.59 -4.49 -21.53
CA LEU A 44 6.69 -3.36 -21.33
C LEU A 44 5.23 -3.79 -21.35
N GLN A 45 4.84 -4.68 -22.26
CA GLN A 45 3.49 -5.26 -22.31
C GLN A 45 3.17 -6.07 -21.06
N ALA A 46 4.13 -6.85 -20.56
CA ALA A 46 3.98 -7.58 -19.30
C ALA A 46 3.81 -6.63 -18.10
N LYS A 47 4.54 -5.50 -18.09
CA LYS A 47 4.40 -4.48 -17.04
C LYS A 47 3.05 -3.77 -17.11
N ILE A 48 2.54 -3.47 -18.31
CA ILE A 48 1.20 -2.89 -18.50
C ILE A 48 0.14 -3.86 -17.97
N ALA A 49 0.19 -5.14 -18.33
CA ALA A 49 -0.76 -6.14 -17.85
C ALA A 49 -0.71 -6.30 -16.31
N ALA A 50 0.50 -6.28 -15.73
CA ALA A 50 0.67 -6.31 -14.28
C ALA A 50 0.09 -5.07 -13.60
N LEU A 51 0.33 -3.87 -14.15
CA LEU A 51 -0.22 -2.62 -13.63
C LEU A 51 -1.74 -2.55 -13.76
N GLU A 52 -2.30 -3.02 -14.87
CA GLU A 52 -3.76 -3.12 -15.06
C GLU A 52 -4.40 -4.06 -14.04
N THR A 53 -3.72 -5.16 -13.70
CA THR A 53 -4.18 -6.10 -12.67
C THR A 53 -4.13 -5.45 -11.29
N GLN A 54 -3.06 -4.71 -10.96
CA GLN A 54 -2.94 -3.96 -9.71
C GLN A 54 -3.99 -2.84 -9.58
N ILE A 55 -4.30 -2.15 -10.68
CA ILE A 55 -5.37 -1.14 -10.70
C ILE A 55 -6.71 -1.78 -10.37
N ARG A 56 -7.06 -2.90 -11.02
CA ARG A 56 -8.33 -3.60 -10.73
C ARG A 56 -8.43 -4.06 -9.29
N GLU A 57 -7.37 -4.68 -8.76
CA GLU A 57 -7.33 -5.15 -7.38
C GLU A 57 -7.45 -3.98 -6.37
N THR A 58 -6.80 -2.85 -6.66
CA THR A 58 -6.86 -1.66 -5.80
C THR A 58 -8.23 -1.00 -5.86
N GLU A 59 -8.86 -0.93 -7.02
CA GLU A 59 -10.22 -0.41 -7.19
C GLU A 59 -11.27 -1.30 -6.52
N GLU A 60 -11.12 -2.63 -6.57
CA GLU A 60 -11.99 -3.57 -5.86
C GLU A 60 -11.90 -3.38 -4.35
N LYS A 61 -10.68 -3.27 -3.80
CA LYS A 61 -10.46 -2.96 -2.38
C LYS A 61 -11.04 -1.59 -2.02
N GLN A 62 -10.90 -0.59 -2.87
CA GLN A 62 -11.53 0.73 -2.66
C GLN A 62 -13.06 0.63 -2.65
N ARG A 63 -13.65 -0.13 -3.57
CA ARG A 63 -15.11 -0.35 -3.61
C ARG A 63 -15.60 -1.08 -2.38
N GLU A 64 -14.87 -2.08 -1.89
CA GLU A 64 -15.23 -2.81 -0.67
C GLU A 64 -15.18 -1.89 0.56
N VAL A 65 -14.08 -1.15 0.74
CA VAL A 65 -13.92 -0.21 1.86
C VAL A 65 -14.97 0.92 1.79
N HIS A 66 -15.26 1.44 0.60
CA HIS A 66 -16.32 2.43 0.40
C HIS A 66 -17.74 1.86 0.58
N GLY A 67 -17.96 0.58 0.30
CA GLY A 67 -19.24 -0.09 0.56
C GLY A 67 -19.53 -0.31 2.05
N GLN A 68 -18.49 -0.44 2.88
CA GLN A 68 -18.61 -0.57 4.33
C GLN A 68 -18.90 0.77 5.05
N LEU A 69 -18.73 1.89 4.36
CA LEU A 69 -19.02 3.22 4.88
C LEU A 69 -20.52 3.54 4.73
N LYS A 70 -21.25 3.61 5.86
CA LYS A 70 -22.68 3.99 5.91
C LYS A 70 -22.99 5.38 5.32
N THR A 71 -21.99 6.25 5.24
CA THR A 71 -22.10 7.60 4.67
C THR A 71 -20.99 7.84 3.67
N LYS A 72 -21.34 8.39 2.49
CA LYS A 72 -20.41 8.72 1.39
C LYS A 72 -19.22 9.59 1.82
N ASP A 73 -19.38 10.38 2.88
CA ASP A 73 -18.38 11.30 3.39
C ASP A 73 -18.08 11.05 4.88
N ALA A 74 -17.21 10.09 5.17
CA ALA A 74 -16.70 9.84 6.52
C ALA A 74 -16.17 11.11 7.20
N GLN A 75 -15.48 11.96 6.41
CA GLN A 75 -14.96 13.25 6.84
C GLN A 75 -16.07 14.23 7.27
N ALA A 76 -17.18 14.28 6.53
CA ALA A 76 -18.30 15.14 6.88
C ALA A 76 -18.99 14.66 8.17
N THR A 77 -19.15 13.35 8.36
CA THR A 77 -19.69 12.77 9.60
C THR A 77 -18.82 13.10 10.81
N VAL A 78 -17.50 12.91 10.70
CA VAL A 78 -16.57 13.23 11.79
C VAL A 78 -16.59 14.73 12.10
N LYS A 79 -16.58 15.59 11.08
CA LYS A 79 -16.65 17.04 11.27
C LYS A 79 -17.95 17.49 11.94
N ALA A 80 -19.08 16.90 11.55
CA ALA A 80 -20.37 17.16 12.17
C ALA A 80 -20.38 16.72 13.65
N HIS A 81 -19.78 15.57 13.96
CA HIS A 81 -19.70 15.07 15.32
C HIS A 81 -18.77 15.93 16.21
N ILE A 82 -17.62 16.34 15.69
CA ILE A 82 -16.71 17.28 16.39
C ILE A 82 -17.44 18.58 16.72
N LYS A 83 -18.19 19.13 15.76
CA LYS A 83 -18.99 20.34 16.00
C LYS A 83 -20.01 20.12 17.11
N LEU A 84 -20.75 19.01 17.07
CA LEU A 84 -21.77 18.72 18.08
C LEU A 84 -21.16 18.58 19.49
N LEU A 85 -19.98 17.96 19.62
CA LEU A 85 -19.27 17.89 20.89
C LEU A 85 -18.84 19.27 21.40
N HIS A 86 -18.31 20.13 20.53
CA HIS A 86 -17.94 21.49 20.93
C HIS A 86 -19.15 22.30 21.36
N ASP A 87 -20.23 22.25 20.57
CA ASP A 87 -21.47 22.96 20.87
C ASP A 87 -22.08 22.47 22.21
N TYR A 88 -22.05 21.15 22.48
CA TYR A 88 -22.49 20.58 23.77
C TYR A 88 -21.60 21.01 24.94
N ASN A 89 -20.27 20.96 24.78
CA ASN A 89 -19.35 21.35 25.84
C ASN A 89 -19.51 22.84 26.16
N GLU A 90 -19.66 23.69 25.15
CA GLU A 90 -19.84 25.13 25.34
C GLU A 90 -21.13 25.45 26.12
N ILE A 91 -22.26 24.84 25.75
CA ILE A 91 -23.51 25.06 26.49
C ILE A 91 -23.45 24.47 27.90
N ARG A 92 -22.79 23.32 28.08
CA ARG A 92 -22.57 22.70 29.39
C ARG A 92 -21.77 23.66 30.28
N ASP A 93 -20.63 24.15 29.82
CA ASP A 93 -19.74 25.02 30.59
C ASP A 93 -20.44 26.34 31.00
N VAL A 94 -21.18 26.96 30.08
CA VAL A 94 -22.00 28.15 30.38
C VAL A 94 -23.07 27.82 31.42
N GLY A 95 -23.77 26.69 31.26
CA GLY A 95 -24.78 26.23 32.21
C GLY A 95 -24.21 26.00 33.61
N GLN A 96 -23.08 25.30 33.71
CA GLN A 96 -22.40 25.05 34.99
C GLN A 96 -21.94 26.35 35.66
N GLY A 97 -21.42 27.30 34.88
CA GLY A 97 -21.04 28.63 35.38
C GLY A 97 -22.23 29.40 35.95
N LEU A 98 -23.37 29.40 35.26
CA LEU A 98 -24.61 30.01 35.74
C LEU A 98 -25.13 29.33 37.01
N MET A 99 -25.07 28.00 37.09
CA MET A 99 -25.45 27.25 38.29
C MET A 99 -24.56 27.59 39.48
N GLY A 100 -23.26 27.81 39.26
CA GLY A 100 -22.34 28.32 40.28
C GLY A 100 -22.75 29.69 40.82
N ILE A 101 -23.06 30.64 39.93
CA ILE A 101 -23.53 31.98 40.33
C ILE A 101 -24.85 31.90 41.10
N ILE A 102 -25.79 31.05 40.67
CA ILE A 102 -27.07 30.85 41.36
C ILE A 102 -26.84 30.27 42.75
N ALA A 103 -25.97 29.27 42.88
CA ALA A 103 -25.62 28.66 44.15
C ALA A 103 -25.02 29.67 45.13
N ASP A 104 -24.07 30.48 44.66
CA ASP A 104 -23.43 31.54 45.44
C ASP A 104 -24.46 32.59 45.88
N SER A 105 -25.36 33.01 44.98
CA SER A 105 -26.42 33.98 45.30
C SER A 105 -27.42 33.49 46.35
N ARG A 106 -27.68 32.18 46.38
CA ARG A 106 -28.58 31.51 47.34
C ARG A 106 -27.87 31.09 48.63
N GLY A 107 -26.54 31.14 48.66
CA GLY A 107 -25.73 30.62 49.77
C GLY A 107 -25.84 29.11 49.95
N VAL A 108 -26.21 28.37 48.90
CA VAL A 108 -26.35 26.91 48.92
C VAL A 108 -25.24 26.26 48.10
N ARG A 109 -24.94 24.99 48.38
CA ARG A 109 -24.00 24.23 47.56
C ARG A 109 -24.56 24.01 46.15
N VAL A 110 -23.71 24.10 45.13
CA VAL A 110 -24.09 23.90 43.71
C VAL A 110 -24.84 22.58 43.48
N LYS A 111 -24.51 21.51 44.23
CA LYS A 111 -25.23 20.23 44.19
C LYS A 111 -26.74 20.35 44.44
N HIS A 112 -27.15 21.25 45.33
CA HIS A 112 -28.58 21.49 45.61
C HIS A 112 -29.26 22.20 44.44
N VAL A 113 -28.53 23.10 43.76
CA VAL A 113 -29.02 23.76 42.54
C VAL A 113 -29.17 22.75 41.41
N TYR A 114 -28.22 21.82 41.22
CA TYR A 114 -28.37 20.74 40.24
C TYR A 114 -29.62 19.87 40.49
N GLN A 115 -29.95 19.58 41.75
CA GLN A 115 -31.17 18.86 42.12
C GLN A 115 -32.44 19.67 41.85
N ASP A 116 -32.42 20.99 42.12
CA ASP A 116 -33.56 21.88 41.86
C ASP A 116 -33.88 22.00 40.36
N PHE A 117 -32.86 21.90 39.49
CA PHE A 117 -33.00 22.00 38.04
C PHE A 117 -33.04 20.65 37.31
N ASP A 118 -33.07 19.53 38.05
CA ASP A 118 -33.07 18.15 37.52
C ASP A 118 -31.92 17.86 36.54
N VAL A 119 -30.79 18.56 36.70
CA VAL A 119 -29.60 18.39 35.86
C VAL A 119 -28.68 17.42 36.59
N GLY A 120 -28.69 16.14 36.20
CA GLY A 120 -27.78 15.14 36.76
C GLY A 120 -26.35 15.34 36.25
N GLU A 121 -25.34 15.16 37.11
CA GLU A 121 -23.91 15.29 36.76
C GLU A 121 -23.41 14.25 35.73
N GLY A 122 -24.27 13.34 35.24
CA GLY A 122 -23.90 12.14 34.49
C GLY A 122 -24.56 11.93 33.12
N ASP A 123 -25.24 12.93 32.55
CA ASP A 123 -25.81 12.86 31.19
C ASP A 123 -25.17 13.90 30.23
#